data_AF-A0A916CNJ8-F1
#
_entry.id   AF-A0A916CNJ8-F1
#
_cell.length_a   1.000
_cell.length_b   1.000
_cell.length_c   1.000
_cell.angle_alpha   90.00
_cell.angle_beta   90.00
_cell.angle_gamma   90.00
#
_symmetry.space_group_name_H-M   'P 1'
#
loop_
_entity.id
_entity.type
_entity.pdbx_description
1 polymer ?
#
loop_
_entity_poly.entity_id
_entity_poly.type
_entity_poly.pdbx_seq_one_letter_code
_entity_poly.pdbx_strand_id
1 'polypeptide(L)'
;MSSSLQRLRQFLLKHPRLTNSLDRILRPVEHIVKVPLFDCHMCGQCVLHSTGMVCPMSCPKNLRNGPCGGVRLDGKCEVKPEMQCVWVRAYSQSQRLFWSHEFHDLRPPVDWALQGSASWVNLATGRDQVTSGCRTEPKSALDIVTKHGK
;
A
#
# COMPACT_ATOMS: atom_id res chain seq x y z
N MET A 1 16.50 -1.56 11.15
CA MET A 1 16.68 -0.43 10.20
C MET A 1 18.05 0.20 10.43
N SER A 2 18.84 0.44 9.39
CA SER A 2 20.17 1.08 9.49
C SER A 2 20.09 2.52 10.02
N SER A 3 21.05 2.91 10.86
CA SER A 3 21.14 4.24 11.49
C SER A 3 21.13 5.39 10.47
N SER A 4 21.64 5.16 9.26
CA SER A 4 21.66 6.12 8.15
C SER A 4 20.27 6.46 7.61
N LEU A 5 19.36 5.48 7.53
CA LEU A 5 17.99 5.69 7.04
C LEU A 5 17.15 6.50 8.03
N GLN A 6 17.37 6.29 9.34
CA GLN A 6 16.72 7.10 10.37
C GLN A 6 17.19 8.56 10.33
N ARG A 7 18.49 8.81 10.09
CA ARG A 7 19.02 10.17 9.94
C ARG A 7 18.43 10.88 8.74
N LEU A 8 18.35 10.20 7.59
CA LEU A 8 17.72 10.74 6.38
C LEU A 8 16.24 11.06 6.62
N ARG A 9 15.49 10.14 7.23
CA ARG A 9 14.08 10.34 7.56
C ARG A 9 13.88 11.57 8.46
N GLN A 10 14.65 11.69 9.54
CA GLN A 10 14.58 12.83 10.45
C GLN A 10 14.93 14.15 9.75
N PHE A 11 15.91 14.13 8.85
CA PHE A 11 16.27 15.29 8.04
C PHE A 11 15.11 15.72 7.14
N LEU A 12 14.51 14.80 6.38
CA LEU A 12 13.37 15.09 5.50
C LEU A 12 12.17 15.64 6.28
N LEU A 13 11.87 15.07 7.44
CA LEU A 13 10.79 15.57 8.31
C LEU A 13 11.02 17.01 8.79
N LYS A 14 12.29 17.40 9.03
CA LYS A 14 12.65 18.77 9.42
C LYS A 14 12.62 19.77 8.26
N HIS A 15 12.54 19.32 7.00
CA HIS A 15 12.63 20.17 5.81
C HIS A 15 11.38 20.05 4.92
N PRO A 16 10.21 20.57 5.37
CA PRO A 16 8.94 20.42 4.65
C PRO A 16 8.93 21.06 3.26
N ARG A 17 9.73 22.12 3.04
CA ARG A 17 9.89 22.74 1.72
C ARG A 17 10.52 21.77 0.73
N LEU A 18 11.53 21.02 1.16
CA LEU A 18 12.20 20.03 0.32
C LEU A 18 11.24 18.88 -0.03
N THR A 19 10.53 18.33 0.95
CA THR A 19 9.58 17.24 0.71
C THR A 19 8.45 17.66 -0.21
N ASN A 20 7.94 18.90 -0.08
CA ASN A 20 6.91 19.42 -0.97
C ASN A 20 7.41 19.63 -2.40
N SER A 21 8.66 20.08 -2.57
CA SER A 21 9.28 20.19 -3.90
C SER A 21 9.48 18.82 -4.52
N LEU A 22 9.96 17.82 -3.76
CA LEU A 22 10.11 16.45 -4.22
C LEU A 22 8.76 15.82 -4.59
N ASP A 23 7.72 16.07 -3.80
CA ASP A 23 6.36 15.60 -4.09
C ASP A 23 5.85 16.12 -5.43
N ARG A 24 6.00 17.43 -5.69
CA ARG A 24 5.60 18.05 -6.96
C ARG A 24 6.33 17.47 -8.18
N ILE A 25 7.58 17.03 -8.00
CA ILE A 25 8.39 16.44 -9.08
C ILE A 25 8.07 14.95 -9.26
N LEU A 26 7.98 14.19 -8.17
CA LEU A 26 7.83 12.73 -8.23
C LEU A 26 6.39 12.30 -8.46
N ARG A 27 5.38 13.04 -8.00
CA ARG A 27 3.96 12.75 -8.22
C ARG A 27 3.62 12.52 -9.71
N PRO A 28 3.97 13.41 -10.66
CA PRO A 28 3.66 13.17 -12.07
C PRO A 28 4.40 11.96 -12.64
N VAL A 29 5.65 11.72 -12.23
CA VAL A 29 6.40 10.52 -12.62
C VAL A 29 5.68 9.26 -12.14
N GLU A 30 5.27 9.23 -10.86
CA GLU A 30 4.49 8.12 -10.31
C GLU A 30 3.16 7.93 -11.03
N HIS A 31 2.47 9.02 -11.38
CA HIS A 31 1.21 8.93 -12.11
C HIS A 31 1.41 8.33 -13.51
N ILE A 32 2.36 8.87 -14.28
CA ILE A 32 2.66 8.44 -15.65
C ILE A 32 3.14 6.99 -15.69
N VAL A 33 3.86 6.53 -14.67
CA VAL A 33 4.36 5.15 -14.62
C VAL A 33 3.34 4.19 -14.02
N LYS A 34 2.78 4.50 -12.84
CA LYS A 34 2.01 3.53 -12.04
C LYS A 34 0.57 3.39 -12.47
N VAL A 35 -0.08 4.47 -12.96
CA VAL A 35 -1.48 4.40 -13.41
C VAL A 35 -1.62 3.48 -14.62
N PRO A 36 -0.89 3.68 -15.74
CA PRO A 36 -1.08 2.82 -16.91
C PRO A 36 -0.57 1.39 -16.71
N LEU A 37 0.49 1.18 -15.93
CA LEU A 37 1.07 -0.15 -15.75
C LEU A 37 0.32 -1.02 -14.73
N PHE A 38 -0.23 -0.41 -13.67
CA PHE A 38 -0.74 -1.16 -12.50
C PHE A 38 -2.15 -0.75 -12.07
N ASP A 39 -2.84 0.08 -12.84
CA ASP A 39 -4.16 0.63 -12.48
C ASP A 39 -4.12 1.29 -11.09
N CYS A 40 -3.10 2.13 -10.87
CA CYS A 40 -2.85 2.77 -9.58
C CYS A 40 -3.86 3.88 -9.30
N HIS A 41 -4.48 3.88 -8.12
CA HIS A 41 -5.43 4.92 -7.69
C HIS A 41 -4.78 6.05 -6.86
N MET A 42 -3.45 6.17 -6.86
CA MET A 42 -2.71 7.28 -6.23
C MET A 42 -3.07 7.54 -4.75
N CYS A 43 -3.24 6.50 -3.94
CA CYS A 43 -3.54 6.62 -2.51
C CYS A 43 -2.41 7.19 -1.64
N GLY A 44 -1.24 7.50 -2.21
CA GLY A 44 -0.08 8.03 -1.47
C GLY A 44 0.69 7.02 -0.61
N GLN A 45 0.22 5.79 -0.50
CA GLN A 45 0.88 4.70 0.24
C GLN A 45 0.99 3.48 -0.68
N CYS A 46 2.10 3.30 -1.39
CA CYS A 46 2.21 2.22 -2.37
C CYS A 46 2.51 0.86 -1.70
N VAL A 47 1.85 -0.22 -2.14
CA VAL A 47 2.13 -1.62 -1.73
C VAL A 47 2.19 -2.59 -2.91
N LEU A 48 2.37 -2.09 -4.13
CA LEU A 48 2.42 -2.93 -5.34
C LEU A 48 3.41 -4.08 -5.21
N HIS A 49 4.56 -3.81 -4.60
CA HIS A 49 5.60 -4.80 -4.27
C HIS A 49 5.03 -6.02 -3.54
N SER A 50 4.27 -5.83 -2.46
CA SER A 50 3.75 -6.92 -1.64
C SER A 50 2.46 -7.55 -2.22
N THR A 51 1.75 -6.85 -3.11
CA THR A 51 0.48 -7.30 -3.69
C THR A 51 0.62 -7.85 -5.12
N GLY A 52 1.79 -8.39 -5.46
CA GLY A 52 2.00 -9.02 -6.77
C GLY A 52 1.84 -8.04 -7.94
N MET A 53 2.26 -6.79 -7.75
CA MET A 53 2.10 -5.67 -8.68
C MET A 53 0.64 -5.35 -9.05
N VAL A 54 -0.31 -5.69 -8.18
CA VAL A 54 -1.73 -5.31 -8.31
C VAL A 54 -2.06 -4.20 -7.32
N CYS A 55 -2.62 -3.07 -7.77
CA CYS A 55 -3.07 -2.03 -6.85
C CYS A 55 -4.30 -2.52 -6.06
N PRO A 56 -4.27 -2.68 -4.72
CA PRO A 56 -5.45 -3.12 -3.97
C PRO A 56 -6.59 -2.08 -4.00
N MET A 57 -6.26 -0.82 -4.27
CA MET A 57 -7.23 0.28 -4.35
C MET A 57 -8.08 0.25 -5.62
N SER A 58 -7.77 -0.61 -6.60
CA SER A 58 -8.69 -0.86 -7.73
C SER A 58 -9.86 -1.77 -7.35
N CYS A 59 -9.86 -2.34 -6.14
CA CYS A 59 -11.02 -3.03 -5.61
C CYS A 59 -12.17 -2.02 -5.41
N PRO A 60 -13.39 -2.29 -5.89
CA PRO A 60 -14.54 -1.38 -5.72
C PRO A 60 -14.87 -1.04 -4.26
N LYS A 61 -14.39 -1.84 -3.31
CA LYS A 61 -14.57 -1.62 -1.87
C LYS A 61 -13.45 -0.79 -1.23
N ASN A 62 -12.45 -0.34 -2.01
CA ASN A 62 -11.27 0.41 -1.54
C ASN A 62 -10.57 -0.26 -0.34
N LEU A 63 -10.59 -1.60 -0.28
CA LEU A 63 -10.05 -2.34 0.85
C LEU A 63 -8.54 -2.53 0.67
N ARG A 64 -7.75 -1.93 1.57
CA ARG A 64 -6.29 -1.98 1.54
C ARG A 64 -5.72 -3.36 1.88
N ASN A 65 -6.28 -4.02 2.89
CA ASN A 65 -5.87 -5.32 3.35
C ASN A 65 -7.01 -6.30 3.08
N GLY A 66 -6.81 -7.28 2.22
CA GLY A 66 -7.80 -8.28 1.87
C GLY A 66 -7.49 -9.66 2.46
N PRO A 67 -8.22 -10.70 2.02
CA PRO A 67 -9.32 -10.66 1.05
C PRO A 67 -10.58 -9.95 1.59
N CYS A 68 -11.42 -9.44 0.68
CA CYS A 68 -12.66 -8.74 1.07
C CYS A 68 -13.88 -9.67 1.27
N GLY A 69 -13.73 -10.98 1.10
CA GLY A 69 -14.82 -11.97 1.16
C GLY A 69 -15.75 -12.01 -0.06
N GLY A 70 -15.82 -10.94 -0.86
CA GLY A 70 -16.73 -10.81 -2.00
C GLY A 70 -16.23 -11.41 -3.32
N VAL A 71 -15.67 -12.62 -3.29
CA VAL A 71 -15.23 -13.34 -4.50
C VAL A 71 -16.29 -14.33 -4.95
N ARG A 72 -16.66 -14.29 -6.23
CA ARG A 72 -17.58 -15.25 -6.85
C ARG A 72 -16.88 -16.57 -7.14
N LEU A 73 -17.65 -17.64 -7.35
CA LEU A 73 -17.10 -18.97 -7.65
C LEU A 73 -16.22 -19.00 -8.91
N ASP A 74 -16.46 -18.11 -9.87
CA ASP A 74 -15.68 -17.93 -11.09
C ASP A 74 -14.43 -17.03 -10.89
N GLY A 75 -14.12 -16.63 -9.66
CA GLY A 75 -12.98 -15.78 -9.32
C GLY A 75 -13.20 -14.27 -9.58
N LYS A 76 -14.41 -13.87 -9.98
CA LYS A 76 -14.75 -12.46 -10.25
C LYS A 76 -15.24 -11.72 -9.01
N CYS A 77 -15.29 -10.40 -9.09
CA CYS A 77 -15.76 -9.55 -8.00
C CYS A 77 -17.28 -9.64 -7.81
N GLU A 78 -17.77 -9.63 -6.56
CA GLU A 78 -19.21 -9.58 -6.29
C GLU A 78 -19.88 -8.26 -6.72
N VAL A 79 -19.15 -7.14 -6.61
CA VAL A 79 -19.69 -5.79 -6.89
C VAL A 79 -19.69 -5.50 -8.39
N LYS A 80 -18.68 -6.02 -9.11
CA LYS A 80 -18.48 -5.85 -10.55
C LYS A 80 -18.27 -7.24 -11.18
N PRO A 81 -19.34 -7.96 -11.56
CA PRO A 81 -19.25 -9.33 -12.04
C PRO A 81 -18.44 -9.52 -13.34
N GLU A 82 -18.17 -8.45 -14.07
CA GLU A 82 -17.32 -8.43 -15.26
C GLU A 82 -15.82 -8.33 -14.93
N MET A 83 -15.48 -7.90 -13.72
CA MET A 83 -14.12 -7.66 -13.25
C MET A 83 -13.55 -8.89 -12.52
N GLN A 84 -12.31 -9.27 -12.86
CA GLN A 84 -11.55 -10.24 -12.07
C GLN A 84 -11.29 -9.72 -10.65
N CYS A 85 -11.51 -10.53 -9.62
CA CYS A 85 -11.28 -10.10 -8.24
C CYS A 85 -9.81 -9.68 -8.03
N VAL A 86 -9.63 -8.44 -7.56
CA VAL A 86 -8.32 -7.83 -7.32
C VAL A 86 -7.46 -8.68 -6.39
N TRP A 87 -8.03 -9.24 -5.33
CA TRP A 87 -7.30 -10.06 -4.35
C TRP A 87 -6.95 -11.45 -4.88
N VAL A 88 -7.78 -12.06 -5.73
CA VAL A 88 -7.44 -13.31 -6.43
C VAL A 88 -6.27 -13.08 -7.37
N ARG A 89 -6.32 -11.99 -8.16
CA ARG A 89 -5.23 -11.61 -9.07
C ARG A 89 -3.94 -11.31 -8.31
N ALA A 90 -4.03 -10.51 -7.24
CA ALA A 90 -2.89 -10.14 -6.41
C ALA A 90 -2.21 -11.36 -5.79
N TYR A 91 -2.99 -12.31 -5.25
CA TYR A 91 -2.47 -13.57 -4.71
C TYR A 91 -1.78 -14.40 -5.80
N SER A 92 -2.44 -14.62 -6.94
CA SER A 92 -1.85 -15.42 -8.02
C SER A 92 -0.53 -14.84 -8.54
N GLN A 93 -0.44 -13.51 -8.64
CA GLN A 93 0.80 -12.85 -9.08
C GLN A 93 1.87 -12.81 -7.99
N SER A 94 1.50 -12.63 -6.72
CA SER A 94 2.49 -12.58 -5.62
C SER A 94 3.22 -13.92 -5.44
N GLN A 95 2.56 -15.06 -5.70
CA GLN A 95 3.20 -16.38 -5.65
C GLN A 95 4.34 -16.57 -6.67
N ARG A 96 4.45 -15.71 -7.68
CA ARG A 96 5.52 -15.75 -8.69
C ARG A 96 6.75 -14.91 -8.33
N LEU A 97 6.70 -14.18 -7.21
CA LEU A 97 7.76 -13.28 -6.77
C LEU A 97 8.57 -13.88 -5.62
N PHE A 98 9.83 -13.49 -5.52
CA PHE A 98 10.74 -13.97 -4.46
C PHE A 98 10.30 -13.57 -3.04
N TRP A 99 9.45 -12.55 -2.91
CA TRP A 99 8.94 -11.99 -1.66
C TRP A 99 7.44 -12.28 -1.46
N SER A 100 6.96 -13.43 -1.95
CA SER A 100 5.55 -13.84 -1.85
C SER A 100 4.98 -13.81 -0.42
N HIS A 101 5.83 -14.02 0.60
CA HIS A 101 5.46 -13.97 2.01
C HIS A 101 4.90 -12.60 2.45
N GLU A 102 5.36 -11.50 1.85
CA GLU A 102 4.90 -10.14 2.19
C GLU A 102 3.43 -9.89 1.85
N PHE A 103 2.81 -10.75 1.03
CA PHE A 103 1.39 -10.66 0.70
C PHE A 103 0.49 -10.80 1.94
N HIS A 104 0.96 -11.54 2.95
CA HIS A 104 0.23 -11.78 4.20
C HIS A 104 0.47 -10.69 5.26
N ASP A 105 1.35 -9.73 4.98
CA ASP A 105 1.63 -8.64 5.90
C ASP A 105 0.47 -7.66 5.95
N LEU A 106 -0.02 -7.38 7.16
CA LEU A 106 -0.97 -6.30 7.36
C LEU A 106 -0.25 -4.96 7.25
N ARG A 107 -0.84 -4.09 6.45
CA ARG A 107 -0.37 -2.72 6.24
C ARG A 107 -1.28 -1.77 7.02
N PRO A 108 -0.78 -0.60 7.43
CA PRO A 108 -1.62 0.40 8.07
C PRO A 108 -2.83 0.74 7.16
N PRO A 109 -3.98 1.10 7.75
CA PRO A 109 -5.12 1.55 6.97
C PRO A 109 -4.73 2.76 6.13
N VAL A 110 -5.38 2.92 4.98
CA VAL A 110 -5.07 4.02 4.06
C VAL A 110 -5.36 5.35 4.75
N ASP A 111 -4.36 6.23 4.75
CA ASP A 111 -4.50 7.61 5.15
C ASP A 111 -4.94 8.43 3.94
N TRP A 112 -6.23 8.76 3.89
CA TRP A 112 -6.81 9.54 2.82
C TRP A 112 -6.25 10.97 2.74
N ALA A 113 -5.60 11.47 3.80
CA ALA A 113 -4.89 12.75 3.74
C ALA A 113 -3.64 12.70 2.84
N LEU A 114 -3.14 11.50 2.50
CA LEU A 114 -2.03 11.31 1.57
C LEU A 114 -2.48 11.09 0.12
N GLN A 115 -3.79 11.04 -0.15
CA GLN A 115 -4.28 10.80 -1.50
C GLN A 115 -3.78 11.87 -2.48
N GLY A 116 -3.26 11.42 -3.62
CA GLY A 116 -2.70 12.28 -4.66
C GLY A 116 -1.27 12.77 -4.38
N SER A 117 -0.63 12.38 -3.27
CA SER A 117 0.80 12.65 -3.02
C SER A 117 1.70 11.52 -3.55
N ALA A 118 2.99 11.82 -3.72
CA ALA A 118 3.99 10.87 -4.17
C ALA A 118 4.30 9.82 -3.10
N SER A 119 4.02 8.56 -3.40
CA SER A 119 4.23 7.47 -2.44
C SER A 119 5.70 7.25 -2.07
N TRP A 120 6.65 7.57 -2.96
CA TRP A 120 8.08 7.52 -2.63
C TRP A 120 8.48 8.57 -1.60
N VAL A 121 7.90 9.77 -1.65
CA VAL A 121 8.13 10.82 -0.64
C VAL A 121 7.56 10.39 0.71
N ASN A 122 6.36 9.80 0.71
CA ASN A 122 5.73 9.31 1.93
C ASN A 122 6.48 8.12 2.55
N LEU A 123 7.02 7.21 1.72
CA LEU A 123 7.88 6.12 2.17
C LEU A 123 9.18 6.67 2.79
N ALA A 124 9.85 7.62 2.13
CA ALA A 124 11.10 8.20 2.63
C ALA A 124 10.92 8.97 3.95
N THR A 125 9.78 9.64 4.12
CA THR A 125 9.41 10.34 5.36
C THR A 125 8.80 9.42 6.41
N GLY A 126 8.38 8.22 6.01
CA GLY A 126 7.64 7.25 6.81
C GLY A 126 6.23 7.72 7.20
N ARG A 127 5.64 8.65 6.43
CA ARG A 127 4.23 9.06 6.55
C ARG A 127 3.30 7.91 6.16
N ASP A 128 3.78 6.99 5.32
CA ASP A 128 3.00 5.84 4.88
C ASP A 128 2.81 4.76 5.96
N GLN A 129 3.61 4.79 7.04
CA GLN A 129 3.56 3.82 8.14
C GLN A 129 2.50 4.13 9.20
N VAL A 130 1.95 5.35 9.19
CA VAL A 130 1.02 5.83 10.22
C VAL A 130 -0.19 6.43 9.54
N THR A 131 -1.38 6.03 9.98
CA THR A 131 -2.62 6.64 9.54
C THR A 131 -2.97 7.80 10.48
N SER A 132 -3.20 8.99 9.94
CA SER A 132 -3.63 10.15 10.74
C SER A 132 -4.83 9.78 11.62
N GLY A 133 -4.72 10.03 12.93
CA GLY A 133 -5.75 9.69 13.92
C GLY A 133 -5.70 8.26 14.49
N CYS A 134 -4.83 7.38 13.98
CA CYS A 134 -4.60 6.05 14.54
C CYS A 134 -3.34 6.04 15.43
N ARG A 135 -3.45 5.55 16.67
CA ARG A 135 -2.34 5.51 17.66
C ARG A 135 -1.54 4.20 17.66
N THR A 136 -1.88 3.22 16.83
CA THR A 136 -1.24 1.89 16.87
C THR A 136 -0.18 1.73 15.80
N GLU A 137 0.99 1.21 16.20
CA GLU A 137 2.01 0.73 15.26
C GLU A 137 1.47 -0.46 14.44
N PRO A 138 1.78 -0.54 13.12
CA PRO A 138 1.36 -1.64 12.28
C PRO A 138 2.03 -2.96 12.73
N LYS A 139 1.23 -4.01 12.93
CA LYS A 139 1.68 -5.37 13.27
C LYS A 139 1.31 -6.32 12.14
N SER A 140 2.07 -7.40 11.93
CA SER A 140 1.69 -8.42 10.94
C SER A 140 0.40 -9.15 11.35
N ALA A 141 -0.30 -9.77 10.39
CA ALA A 141 -1.48 -10.59 10.70
C ALA A 141 -1.15 -11.69 11.72
N LEU A 142 0.00 -12.34 11.52
CA LEU A 142 0.49 -13.39 12.40
C LEU A 142 0.75 -12.86 13.80
N ASP A 143 1.37 -11.69 13.95
CA ASP A 143 1.57 -11.07 15.26
C ASP A 143 0.24 -10.73 15.94
N ILE A 144 -0.79 -10.32 15.20
CA ILE A 144 -2.09 -10.01 15.80
C ILE A 144 -2.78 -11.28 16.29
N VAL A 145 -2.78 -12.34 15.48
CA VAL A 145 -3.42 -13.62 15.81
C VAL A 145 -2.68 -14.32 16.95
N THR A 146 -1.35 -14.33 16.93
CA THR A 146 -0.54 -15.03 17.95
C THR A 146 -0.50 -14.31 19.29
N LYS A 147 -0.64 -12.98 19.35
CA LYS A 147 -0.60 -12.24 20.63
C LYS A 147 -1.88 -12.36 21.46
N HIS A 148 -2.96 -12.89 20.90
CA HIS A 148 -4.26 -13.07 21.57
C HIS A 148 -4.71 -14.54 21.68
N GLY A 149 -3.97 -15.49 21.11
CA GLY A 149 -4.22 -16.92 21.26
C GLY A 149 -3.62 -17.47 22.56
N LYS A 150 -4.34 -17.33 23.67
CA LYS A 150 -4.34 -18.36 24.71
C LYS A 150 -5.47 -19.33 24.42
#